data_AF-A0A2V8QZW8-F1
#
_entry.id   AF-A0A2V8QZW8-F1
#
_cell.length_a   1.000
_cell.length_b   1.000
_cell.length_c   1.000
_cell.angle_alpha   90.00
_cell.angle_beta   90.00
_cell.angle_gamma   90.00
#
_symmetry.space_group_name_H-M   'P 1'
#
loop_
_entity.id
_entity.type
_entity.pdbx_description
1 polymer ?
#
loop_
_entity_poly.entity_id
_entity_poly.type
_entity_poly.pdbx_seq_one_letter_code
_entity_poly.pdbx_strand_id
1 'polypeptide(L)' 'MAQVTEADVYGALSQVNDPDLHKDIVRLGFIKDLKVEGGDVSFRVVLTTPA' A
#
# COMPACT_ATOMS: atom_id res chain seq x y z
N MET A 1 -3.17 9.93 21.09
CA MET A 1 -2.70 8.65 20.53
C MET A 1 -2.79 8.80 19.03
N ALA A 2 -1.70 8.60 18.29
CA ALA A 2 -1.66 8.88 16.86
C ALA A 2 -2.60 7.90 16.13
N GLN A 3 -3.70 8.42 15.60
CA GLN A 3 -4.62 7.63 14.80
C GLN A 3 -4.02 7.55 13.41
N VAL A 4 -3.51 6.38 13.04
CA VAL A 4 -2.96 6.14 11.70
C VAL A 4 -4.07 6.42 10.70
N THR A 5 -3.81 7.32 9.75
CA THR A 5 -4.76 7.69 8.69
C THR A 5 -4.40 6.99 7.40
N GLU A 6 -5.36 6.84 6.50
CA GLU A 6 -5.11 6.30 5.16
C GLU A 6 -4.01 7.10 4.43
N ALA A 7 -3.95 8.42 4.63
CA ALA A 7 -2.93 9.28 4.05
C ALA A 7 -1.51 8.94 4.53
N ASP A 8 -1.34 8.64 5.82
CA ASP A 8 -0.07 8.15 6.39
C ASP A 8 0.32 6.81 5.76
N VAL A 9 -0.64 5.89 5.64
CA VAL A 9 -0.38 4.57 5.05
C VAL A 9 -0.03 4.68 3.57
N TYR A 10 -0.75 5.49 2.79
CA TYR A 10 -0.43 5.75 1.40
C TYR A 10 0.93 6.43 1.22
N GLY A 11 1.29 7.36 2.11
CA GLY A 11 2.61 7.99 2.11
C GLY A 11 3.73 6.98 2.35
N ALA A 12 3.57 6.09 3.33
CA ALA A 12 4.52 5.01 3.62
C ALA A 12 4.61 4.01 2.46
N LEU A 13 3.47 3.57 1.93
CA LEU A 13 3.40 2.63 0.80
C LEU A 13 3.94 3.26 -0.51
N SER A 14 3.87 4.57 -0.68
CA SER A 14 4.46 5.26 -1.83
C SER A 14 6.00 5.25 -1.81
N GLN A 15 6.64 4.99 -0.65
CA GLN A 15 8.09 4.77 -0.62
C GLN A 15 8.46 3.37 -1.12
N VAL A 16 7.51 2.44 -1.17
CA VAL A 16 7.71 1.09 -1.68
C VAL A 16 7.61 1.13 -3.20
N ASN A 17 8.77 1.25 -3.83
CA ASN A 17 8.92 1.20 -5.28
C ASN A 17 9.21 -0.22 -5.75
N ASP A 18 8.48 -0.63 -6.78
CA ASP A 18 8.72 -1.90 -7.45
C ASP A 18 9.96 -1.77 -8.36
N PRO A 19 11.04 -2.55 -8.16
CA PRO A 19 12.28 -2.42 -8.92
C PRO A 19 12.14 -2.90 -10.37
N ASP A 20 11.17 -3.77 -10.67
CA ASP A 20 10.87 -4.23 -12.02
C ASP A 20 10.15 -3.14 -12.81
N LEU A 21 9.10 -2.56 -12.22
CA LEU A 21 8.25 -1.57 -12.88
C LEU A 21 8.72 -0.12 -12.68
N HIS A 22 9.70 0.12 -11.80
CA HIS A 22 10.18 1.44 -11.38
C HIS A 22 9.03 2.40 -10.98
N LYS A 23 7.96 1.86 -10.40
CA LYS A 23 6.75 2.61 -10.02
C LYS A 23 6.28 2.24 -8.63
N ASP A 24 5.60 3.19 -8.00
CA ASP A 24 5.04 3.01 -6.67
C ASP A 24 3.92 1.95 -6.69
N ILE A 25 3.93 1.00 -5.76
CA ILE A 25 2.88 -0.04 -5.65
C ILE A 25 1.47 0.56 -5.46
N VAL A 26 1.41 1.77 -4.89
CA VAL A 26 0.19 2.58 -4.76
C VAL A 26 -0.28 3.08 -6.12
N ARG A 27 0.63 3.62 -6.95
CA ARG A 27 0.31 4.11 -8.30
C ARG A 27 -0.07 2.99 -9.25
N LEU A 28 0.50 1.81 -9.06
CA LEU A 28 0.16 0.61 -9.82
C LEU A 28 -1.20 0.03 -9.44
N GLY A 29 -1.83 0.53 -8.36
CA GLY A 29 -3.14 0.04 -7.90
C GLY A 29 -3.08 -1.38 -7.33
N PHE A 30 -1.93 -1.81 -6.84
CA PHE A 30 -1.75 -3.17 -6.28
C PHE A 30 -2.36 -3.32 -4.89
N ILE A 31 -2.57 -2.21 -4.19
CA ILE A 31 -3.21 -2.18 -2.87
C ILE A 31 -4.73 -2.26 -3.06
N LYS A 32 -5.33 -3.33 -2.54
CA LYS A 32 -6.78 -3.53 -2.41
C LYS A 32 -7.16 -3.76 -0.95
N ASP A 33 -8.43 -3.53 -0.62
CA ASP A 33 -8.98 -3.82 0.72
C ASP A 33 -8.16 -3.21 1.87
N LEU A 34 -7.70 -1.97 1.73
CA LEU A 34 -6.99 -1.25 2.77
C LEU A 34 -7.95 -0.96 3.94
N LYS A 35 -7.60 -1.47 5.12
CA LYS A 35 -8.31 -1.29 6.39
C LYS A 35 -7.34 -0.78 7.43
N VAL A 36 -7.76 0.24 8.17
CA VAL A 36 -7.00 0.81 9.26
C VAL A 36 -7.91 0.83 10.50
N GLU A 37 -7.57 0.03 11.52
CA GLU A 37 -8.30 -0.03 12.78
C GLU A 37 -7.37 0.17 13.96
N GLY A 38 -7.52 1.31 14.66
CA GLY A 38 -6.87 1.54 15.97
C GLY A 38 -5.33 1.56 15.99
N GLY A 39 -4.67 1.39 14.85
CA GLY A 39 -3.22 1.22 14.73
C GLY A 39 -2.83 0.01 13.87
N ASP A 40 -3.72 -0.95 13.69
CA ASP A 40 -3.54 -2.08 12.80
C ASP A 40 -3.93 -1.71 11.37
N VAL A 41 -2.99 -1.95 10.45
CA VAL A 41 -3.14 -1.68 9.03
C VAL A 41 -3.14 -3.02 8.29
N SER A 42 -4.24 -3.33 7.64
CA SER A 42 -4.42 -4.55 6.84
C SER A 42 -4.74 -4.16 5.41
N PHE A 43 -4.04 -4.74 4.45
CA PHE A 43 -4.32 -4.53 3.04
C PHE A 43 -3.95 -5.78 2.24
N ARG A 44 -4.57 -5.92 1.08
CA ARG A 44 -4.29 -6.98 0.12
C ARG A 44 -3.42 -6.42 -0.99
N VAL A 45 -2.22 -6.95 -1.16
CA VAL A 45 -1.38 -6.69 -2.32
C VAL A 45 -1.71 -7.70 -3.40
N VAL A 46 -2.07 -7.23 -4.59
CA VAL A 46 -2.23 -8.07 -5.78
C VAL A 46 -1.08 -7.77 -6.71
N LEU A 47 -0.07 -8.64 -6.76
CA LEU A 47 0.98 -8.55 -7.76
C LEU A 47 0.42 -8.98 -9.12
N THR A 48 0.48 -8.09 -10.10
CA THR A 48 0.12 -8.43 -11.48
C THR A 48 1.29 -9.13 -12.17
N THR A 49 1.54 -10.39 -11.84
CA THR A 49 2.21 -11.33 -12.75
C THR A 49 1.72 -12.76 -12.51
N PRO A 50 0.81 -13.26 -13.38
CA PRO A 50 0.73 -14.67 -13.72
C PRO A 50 1.86 -14.97 -14.72
N ALA A 51 3.02 -15.39 -14.23
CA ALA A 51 4.09 -15.96 -15.05
C ALA A 51 4.75 -17.11 -14.29
#